data_AF-A0A2E8EFI2-F1
#
_entry.id   AF-A0A2E8EFI2-F1
#
_cell.length_a   1.000
_cell.length_b   1.000
_cell.length_c   1.000
_cell.angle_alpha   90.00
_cell.angle_beta   90.00
_cell.angle_gamma   90.00
#
_symmetry.space_group_name_H-M   'P 1'
#
loop_
_entity.id
_entity.type
_entity.pdbx_description
1 polymer ?
#
loop_
_entity_poly.entity_id
_entity_poly.type
_entity_poly.pdbx_seq_one_letter_code
_entity_poly.pdbx_strand_id
1 'polypeptide(L)'
;MLRSMYLAGTSFDEIGQEFPDRSSNAIRLKASRLGLKRPPGSSYVLASPNVLRFSDGNGDTGFFFKCVNCGSWMHAQIGDDTENQTVECSECSTVCRYIS
;
A
#
# COMPACT_ATOMS: atom_id res chain seq x y z
N MET A 1 -20.38 3.81 12.92
CA MET A 1 -20.59 3.54 11.49
C MET A 1 -19.31 3.70 10.67
N LEU A 2 -18.86 4.91 10.27
CA LEU A 2 -17.59 5.03 9.51
C LEU A 2 -16.37 4.42 10.25
N ARG A 3 -16.25 4.71 11.56
CA ARG A 3 -15.21 4.13 12.42
C ARG A 3 -15.25 2.59 12.48
N SER A 4 -16.44 2.01 12.57
CA SER A 4 -16.58 0.55 12.67
C SER A 4 -16.23 -0.15 11.36
N MET A 5 -16.56 0.45 10.20
CA MET A 5 -16.19 -0.11 8.89
C MET A 5 -14.68 -0.05 8.65
N TYR A 6 -14.02 1.05 9.04
CA TYR A 6 -12.57 1.17 9.00
C TYR A 6 -11.87 0.15 9.91
N LEU A 7 -12.40 -0.10 11.10
CA LEU A 7 -11.86 -1.10 12.03
C LEU A 7 -12.15 -2.55 11.60
N ALA A 8 -13.24 -2.76 10.86
CA ALA A 8 -13.59 -4.06 10.28
C ALA A 8 -12.79 -4.39 9.01
N GLY A 9 -11.92 -3.48 8.55
CA GLY A 9 -11.14 -3.68 7.31
C GLY A 9 -11.98 -3.57 6.04
N THR A 10 -13.17 -2.98 6.10
CA THR A 10 -14.03 -2.77 4.95
C THR A 10 -13.32 -1.90 3.91
N SER A 11 -13.40 -2.29 2.64
CA SER A 11 -12.72 -1.57 1.56
C SER A 11 -13.27 -0.16 1.41
N PHE A 12 -12.44 0.75 0.89
CA PHE A 12 -12.88 2.13 0.71
C PHE A 12 -14.04 2.27 -0.30
N ASP A 13 -14.15 1.34 -1.26
CA ASP A 13 -15.23 1.31 -2.25
C ASP A 13 -16.57 0.91 -1.61
N GLU A 14 -16.57 -0.13 -0.77
CA GLU A 14 -17.74 -0.54 0.03
C GLU A 14 -18.16 0.56 1.01
N ILE A 15 -17.20 1.24 1.64
CA ILE A 15 -17.49 2.41 2.48
C ILE A 15 -18.14 3.51 1.64
N GLY A 16 -17.70 3.71 0.39
CA GLY A 16 -18.32 4.66 -0.53
C GLY A 16 -19.78 4.34 -0.83
N GLN A 17 -20.12 3.05 -0.99
CA GLN A 17 -21.50 2.60 -1.23
C GLN A 17 -22.42 2.85 -0.02
N GLU A 18 -21.89 2.77 1.20
CA GLU A 18 -22.66 3.02 2.43
C GLU A 18 -22.93 4.51 2.69
N PHE A 19 -22.17 5.41 2.03
CA PHE A 19 -22.34 6.86 2.14
C PHE A 19 -22.54 7.51 0.75
N PRO A 20 -23.63 7.18 0.02
CA PRO A 20 -23.82 7.61 -1.37
C PRO A 20 -23.94 9.15 -1.50
N ASP A 21 -24.46 9.82 -0.46
CA ASP A 21 -24.61 11.29 -0.44
C ASP A 21 -23.31 12.04 -0.10
N ARG A 22 -22.20 11.32 0.13
CA ARG A 22 -20.92 11.91 0.51
C ARG A 22 -19.90 11.64 -0.58
N SER A 23 -19.22 12.69 -1.03
CA SER A 23 -18.07 12.52 -1.90
C SER A 23 -16.98 11.72 -1.20
N SER A 24 -16.22 10.93 -1.95
CA SER A 24 -15.07 10.19 -1.44
C SER A 24 -14.11 11.08 -0.63
N ASN A 25 -14.00 12.36 -1.01
CA ASN A 25 -13.16 13.31 -0.30
C ASN A 25 -13.72 13.71 1.07
N ALA A 26 -15.05 13.88 1.18
CA ALA A 26 -15.71 14.14 2.45
C ALA A 26 -15.56 12.95 3.43
N ILE A 27 -15.65 11.72 2.91
CA ILE A 27 -15.42 10.49 3.68
C ILE A 27 -13.98 10.43 4.18
N ARG A 28 -12.99 10.67 3.30
CA ARG A 28 -11.56 10.74 3.67
C ARG A 28 -11.28 11.79 4.73
N LEU A 29 -11.83 12.99 4.57
CA LEU A 29 -11.64 14.09 5.50
C LEU A 29 -12.22 13.76 6.88
N LYS A 30 -13.40 13.12 6.92
CA LYS A 30 -14.01 12.66 8.17
C LYS A 30 -13.19 11.55 8.83
N ALA A 31 -12.69 10.59 8.06
CA ALA A 31 -11.83 9.52 8.58
C ALA A 31 -10.52 10.06 9.17
N SER A 32 -9.87 11.00 8.48
CA SER A 32 -8.66 11.69 8.96
C SER A 32 -8.91 12.43 10.28
N ARG A 33 -10.02 13.19 10.38
CA ARG A 33 -10.42 13.86 11.63
C ARG A 33 -10.72 12.91 12.79
N LEU A 34 -11.04 11.64 12.49
CA LEU A 34 -11.28 10.59 13.48
C LEU A 34 -10.02 9.79 13.82
N GLY A 35 -8.86 10.16 13.26
CA GLY A 35 -7.59 9.44 13.46
C GLY A 35 -7.58 8.05 12.82
N LEU A 36 -8.48 7.78 11.86
CA LEU A 36 -8.59 6.48 11.22
C LEU A 36 -7.57 6.39 10.08
N LYS A 37 -6.69 5.39 10.14
CA LYS A 37 -5.75 5.08 9.07
C LYS A 37 -6.52 4.64 7.82
N ARG A 38 -5.98 4.95 6.64
CA ARG A 38 -6.60 4.64 5.35
C ARG A 38 -6.91 3.14 5.29
N PRO A 39 -8.15 2.72 4.96
CA PRO A 39 -8.42 1.30 4.72
C PRO A 39 -7.57 0.91 3.51
N PRO A 40 -7.07 -0.33 3.45
CA PRO A 40 -6.39 -0.80 2.25
C PRO A 40 -7.34 -0.57 1.07
N GLY A 41 -6.92 0.27 0.13
CA GLY A 41 -7.61 0.37 -1.15
C GLY A 41 -7.57 -1.01 -1.79
N SER A 42 -8.64 -1.38 -2.50
CA SER A 42 -8.63 -2.55 -3.39
C SER A 42 -7.29 -2.60 -4.10
N SER A 43 -6.64 -3.75 -4.01
CA SER A 43 -5.26 -4.07 -4.38
C SER A 43 -4.82 -3.45 -5.70
N TYR A 44 -4.46 -2.17 -5.70
CA TYR A 44 -3.83 -1.55 -6.85
C TYR A 44 -2.35 -1.87 -6.74
N VAL A 45 -1.91 -2.73 -7.66
CA VAL A 45 -0.52 -2.97 -8.03
C VAL A 45 0.05 -1.62 -8.51
N LEU A 46 0.47 -0.76 -7.57
CA LEU A 46 0.97 0.58 -7.88
C LEU A 46 2.48 0.50 -8.09
N ALA A 47 2.92 0.74 -9.32
CA ALA A 47 4.33 0.79 -9.68
C ALA A 47 5.02 1.91 -8.90
N SER A 48 6.06 1.58 -8.14
CA SER A 48 6.88 2.58 -7.43
C SER A 48 7.88 3.21 -8.42
N PRO A 49 7.83 4.53 -8.70
CA PRO A 49 8.74 5.16 -9.65
C PRO A 49 10.17 5.34 -9.11
N ASN A 50 10.41 5.07 -7.82
CA ASN A 50 11.70 5.23 -7.16
C ASN A 50 12.22 3.87 -6.70
N VAL A 51 12.84 3.15 -7.63
CA VAL A 51 13.52 1.87 -7.38
C VAL A 51 15.02 2.13 -7.30
N LEU A 52 15.62 1.92 -6.13
CA LEU A 52 17.07 2.02 -5.92
C LEU A 52 17.66 0.61 -5.90
N ARG A 53 18.51 0.30 -6.86
CA ARG A 53 19.26 -0.95 -6.86
C ARG A 53 20.44 -0.84 -5.91
N PHE A 54 20.66 -1.86 -5.09
CA PHE A 54 21.89 -2.00 -4.33
C PHE A 54 22.55 -3.34 -4.63
N SER A 55 23.86 -3.36 -4.48
CA SER A 55 24.69 -4.56 -4.48
C SER A 55 25.46 -4.55 -3.17
N ASP A 56 25.31 -5.58 -2.35
CA ASP A 56 26.33 -5.81 -1.34
C ASP A 56 27.56 -6.41 -2.03
N GLY A 57 28.75 -6.15 -1.51
CA GLY A 57 29.99 -6.65 -2.11
C GLY A 57 30.14 -8.18 -2.06
N ASN A 58 29.10 -8.90 -1.62
CA ASN A 58 29.05 -10.35 -1.47
C ASN A 58 28.28 -11.04 -2.61
N GLY A 59 27.71 -10.27 -3.54
CA GLY A 59 26.99 -10.77 -4.72
C GLY A 59 25.47 -10.72 -4.59
N ASP A 60 24.93 -10.31 -3.43
CA ASP A 60 23.49 -10.14 -3.26
C ASP A 60 23.06 -8.81 -3.87
N THR A 61 22.09 -8.88 -4.79
CA THR A 61 21.50 -7.71 -5.41
C THR A 61 20.02 -7.58 -5.03
N GLY A 62 19.60 -6.36 -4.76
CA GLY A 62 18.24 -6.08 -4.31
C GLY A 62 17.78 -4.68 -4.69
N PHE A 63 16.54 -4.39 -4.33
CA PHE A 63 15.86 -3.14 -4.61
C PHE A 63 15.27 -2.53 -3.35
N PHE A 64 15.43 -1.22 -3.19
CA PHE A 64 14.66 -0.40 -2.27
C PHE A 64 13.60 0.40 -3.02
N PHE A 65 12.37 0.38 -2.50
CA PHE A 65 11.29 1.21 -3.04
C PHE A 65 10.32 1.63 -1.94
N LYS A 66 9.56 2.69 -2.19
CA LYS A 66 8.56 3.18 -1.23
C LYS A 66 7.22 2.48 -1.42
N CYS A 67 6.61 2.08 -0.31
CA CYS A 67 5.22 1.67 -0.26
C CYS A 67 4.32 2.81 -0.74
N VAL A 68 3.47 2.56 -1.72
CA VAL A 68 2.61 3.60 -2.29
C VAL A 68 1.48 4.01 -1.33
N ASN A 69 1.13 3.14 -0.37
CA ASN A 69 0.08 3.42 0.60
C ASN A 69 0.57 4.24 1.81
N CYS A 70 1.67 3.83 2.46
CA CYS A 70 2.16 4.49 3.68
C CYS A 70 3.46 5.31 3.50
N GLY A 71 4.15 5.18 2.37
CA GLY A 71 5.41 5.87 2.10
C GLY A 71 6.64 5.24 2.78
N SER A 72 6.48 4.14 3.53
CA SER A 72 7.59 3.42 4.16
C SER A 72 8.53 2.83 3.12
N TRP A 73 9.82 2.80 3.43
CA TRP A 73 10.83 2.12 2.62
C TRP A 73 10.72 0.61 2.79
N MET A 74 10.80 -0.11 1.68
CA MET A 74 10.71 -1.57 1.61
C MET A 74 11.87 -2.12 0.80
N HIS A 75 12.24 -3.37 1.08
CA HIS A 75 13.36 -4.07 0.47
C HIS A 75 12.84 -5.33 -0.26
N ALA A 76 13.25 -5.50 -1.51
CA ALA A 76 13.07 -6.74 -2.29
C ALA A 76 14.43 -7.33 -2.67
N GLN A 77 14.66 -8.60 -2.35
CA GLN A 77 15.82 -9.34 -2.85
C GLN A 77 15.53 -9.85 -4.26
N ILE A 78 16.53 -9.80 -5.16
CA ILE A 78 16.45 -10.44 -6.47
C ILE A 78 16.76 -11.92 -6.25
N GLY A 79 15.73 -12.74 -5.99
CA GLY A 79 15.84 -14.18 -6.11
C GLY A 79 15.79 -14.61 -7.58
N ASP A 80 16.30 -15.80 -7.90
CA ASP A 80 16.33 -16.37 -9.26
C ASP A 80 14.92 -16.44 -9.92
N ASP A 81 13.85 -16.45 -9.13
CA ASP A 81 12.47 -16.40 -9.60
C ASP A 81 11.98 -14.96 -9.81
N THR A 82 12.34 -14.42 -10.97
CA THR A 82 11.94 -13.09 -11.48
C THR A 82 10.43 -12.87 -11.67
N GLU A 83 9.58 -13.83 -11.30
CA GLU A 83 8.13 -13.80 -11.55
C GLU A 83 7.32 -13.17 -10.40
N ASN A 84 7.81 -13.19 -9.16
CA ASN A 84 7.08 -12.64 -8.00
C ASN A 84 7.53 -11.22 -7.64
N GLN A 85 7.13 -10.26 -8.48
CA GLN A 85 7.42 -8.83 -8.36
C GLN A 85 6.66 -8.10 -7.23
N THR A 86 5.99 -8.83 -6.34
CA THR A 86 5.12 -8.27 -5.30
C THR A 86 5.71 -8.46 -3.92
N VAL A 87 5.79 -7.38 -3.13
CA VAL A 87 6.24 -7.38 -1.74
C VAL A 87 5.14 -6.79 -0.86
N GLU A 88 4.84 -7.47 0.24
CA GLU A 88 3.94 -6.94 1.26
C GLU A 88 4.67 -5.95 2.17
N CYS A 89 4.07 -4.77 2.39
CA CYS A 89 4.59 -3.78 3.31
C CYS A 89 4.41 -4.22 4.76
N SER A 90 5.49 -4.37 5.52
CA SER A 90 5.46 -4.72 6.95
C SER A 90 4.69 -3.70 7.83
N GLU A 91 4.58 -2.45 7.39
CA GLU A 91 3.99 -1.36 8.18
C GLU A 91 2.48 -1.19 7.96
N CYS A 92 1.97 -1.61 6.81
CA CYS A 92 0.57 -1.37 6.45
C CYS A 92 -0.09 -2.53 5.68
N SER A 93 0.59 -3.68 5.60
CA SER A 93 0.17 -4.91 4.91
C SER A 93 -0.27 -4.69 3.46
N THR A 94 0.20 -3.60 2.84
CA THR A 94 -0.13 -3.31 1.44
C THR A 94 0.82 -4.08 0.54
N VAL A 95 0.26 -4.94 -0.32
CA VAL A 95 1.01 -5.61 -1.38
C VAL A 95 1.36 -4.60 -2.45
N CYS A 96 2.65 -4.36 -2.63
CA CYS A 96 3.19 -3.42 -3.60
C CYS A 96 3.96 -4.18 -4.68
N ARG A 97 3.88 -3.72 -5.93
CA ARG A 97 4.69 -4.28 -7.02
C ARG A 97 5.80 -3.32 -7.40
N TYR A 98 7.01 -3.83 -7.54
CA TYR A 98 8.11 -3.10 -8.15
C TYR A 98 8.27 -3.59 -9.60
N ILE A 99 8.46 -2.66 -10.53
CA ILE A 99 8.73 -2.96 -11.94
C ILE A 99 10.21 -2.59 -12.14
N SER A 100 11.03 -3.59 -12.49
CA SER A 100 12.42 -3.40 -12.91
C SER A 100 12.50 -3.03 -14.38
#